data_AF-A0A0K2GYK0-F1
#
_entry.id   AF-A0A0K2GYK0-F1
#
_cell.length_a   1.000
_cell.length_b   1.000
_cell.length_c   1.000
_cell.angle_alpha   90.00
_cell.angle_beta   90.00
_cell.angle_gamma   90.00
#
_symmetry.space_group_name_H-M   'P 1'
#
loop_
_entity.id
_entity.type
_entity.pdbx_description
1 polymer ?
#
loop_
_entity_poly.entity_id
_entity_poly.type
_entity_poly.pdbx_seq_one_letter_code
_entity_poly.pdbx_strand_id
1 'polypeptide(L)'
;MTSSQSPQPTVQPLLTQTVNLDAVAHNVATIKQISGVDEFMAVVKADGYSQGATQVARAAIGGGATQLGVATLEEALSLCAALSDPLADAPAVPILAWIWDAAAVDLVRQAVEQEIELGIPSVAHAHAVAQAGAVLGRRPRVTVMVDTGLGRSGISMANGDFDVAVGEVAQLHAEEKLLVTGLFTHFACADEPQHPSVDRQAENFRAAIAALREAGVEGLVNHAANSPAALERPDLAFDMVRPGLAIYGGEPVAGARHGLRPVMRWEAAVVLVKKLPKGESVSYGLTWTADRDTTVAVVPCGYADGMMRSASGRFEVSIDGKRYPQVGRVCMDQFVVDLGPDSDVRTGDIAVIVGDPELGEPGLDELANASGTINYEILTAPKGRTQRHWVHSRVVPTAEDMRYLGEEIGRTLRGGDLVIMDGPLGAGKTTMTQGIARGMNVRGRVTSPTFTIAREHRPLDDGAPLIHVDAYRLFGEEGPDSDGAAEPSAISAFDALDSLDLDTELEDSVVVAEWGTGLAEQLAENYLRITIDRSRADDTRVVTWAWSRG
;
A
#
# COMPACT_ATOMS: atom_id res chain seq x y z
N MET A 1 2.98 -20.54 42.53
CA MET A 1 3.36 -19.11 42.43
C MET A 1 3.96 -18.89 41.05
N THR A 2 3.09 -18.84 40.05
CA THR A 2 3.43 -18.47 38.67
C THR A 2 3.31 -16.95 38.61
N SER A 3 4.42 -16.26 38.37
CA SER A 3 4.45 -14.81 38.26
C SER A 3 3.70 -14.39 37.00
N SER A 4 2.53 -13.77 37.18
CA SER A 4 1.84 -13.00 36.15
C SER A 4 2.76 -11.85 35.73
N GLN A 5 3.40 -11.96 34.57
CA GLN A 5 4.02 -10.81 33.93
C GLN A 5 2.89 -9.92 33.42
N SER A 6 2.80 -8.71 33.94
CA SER A 6 1.92 -7.66 33.40
C SER A 6 2.26 -7.45 31.92
N PRO A 7 1.27 -7.36 31.02
CA PRO A 7 1.54 -7.05 29.62
C PRO A 7 2.28 -5.72 29.54
N GLN A 8 3.37 -5.69 28.78
CA GLN A 8 4.06 -4.42 28.50
C GLN A 8 3.14 -3.56 27.63
N PRO A 9 2.99 -2.26 27.91
CA PRO A 9 2.22 -1.38 27.04
C PRO A 9 2.82 -1.42 25.64
N THR A 10 1.98 -1.65 24.64
CA THR A 10 2.31 -1.56 23.21
C THR A 10 2.82 -0.16 22.92
N VAL A 11 4.15 -0.01 22.87
CA VAL A 11 4.80 1.27 22.57
C VAL A 11 4.47 1.62 21.12
N GLN A 12 3.75 2.72 20.90
CA GLN A 12 3.50 3.20 19.55
C GLN A 12 4.83 3.45 18.82
N PRO A 13 4.95 3.01 17.55
CA PRO A 13 6.14 3.26 16.76
C PRO A 13 6.40 4.77 16.62
N LEU A 14 7.68 5.16 16.76
CA LEU A 14 8.09 6.56 16.64
C LEU A 14 7.99 7.10 15.21
N LEU A 15 8.10 6.23 14.21
CA LEU A 15 8.09 6.56 12.79
C LEU A 15 7.34 5.46 12.03
N THR A 16 6.29 5.85 11.34
CA THR A 16 5.31 4.94 10.73
C THR A 16 5.08 5.29 9.28
N GLN A 17 5.02 4.26 8.43
CA GLN A 17 4.52 4.32 7.08
C GLN A 17 3.21 3.53 7.01
N THR A 18 2.09 4.22 6.89
CA THR A 18 0.77 3.61 6.68
C THR A 18 0.49 3.51 5.18
N VAL A 19 0.09 2.32 4.72
CA VAL A 19 -0.17 1.98 3.32
C VAL A 19 -1.65 1.64 3.14
N ASN A 20 -2.38 2.47 2.40
CA ASN A 20 -3.80 2.25 2.11
C ASN A 20 -3.99 1.32 0.90
N LEU A 21 -4.40 0.08 1.15
CA LEU A 21 -4.62 -0.94 0.12
C LEU A 21 -5.85 -0.67 -0.75
N ASP A 22 -6.88 -0.02 -0.22
CA ASP A 22 -8.05 0.36 -1.02
C ASP A 22 -7.73 1.48 -2.02
N ALA A 23 -6.77 2.34 -1.70
CA ALA A 23 -6.26 3.33 -2.63
C ALA A 23 -5.50 2.66 -3.79
N VAL A 24 -4.72 1.60 -3.53
CA VAL A 24 -4.06 0.81 -4.60
C VAL A 24 -5.11 0.23 -5.56
N ALA A 25 -6.13 -0.45 -5.02
CA ALA A 25 -7.18 -1.06 -5.84
C ALA A 25 -7.95 -0.01 -6.67
N HIS A 26 -8.32 1.12 -6.05
CA HIS A 26 -8.94 2.26 -6.73
C HIS A 26 -8.07 2.81 -7.86
N ASN A 27 -6.77 2.99 -7.61
CA ASN A 27 -5.84 3.53 -8.60
C ASN A 27 -5.70 2.59 -9.80
N VAL A 28 -5.58 1.28 -9.57
CA VAL A 28 -5.55 0.28 -10.67
C VAL A 28 -6.82 0.37 -11.51
N ALA A 29 -8.00 0.33 -10.89
CA ALA A 29 -9.27 0.43 -11.61
C ALA A 29 -9.39 1.74 -12.41
N THR A 30 -8.95 2.86 -11.83
CA THR A 30 -8.94 4.17 -12.48
C THR A 30 -8.02 4.20 -13.70
N ILE A 31 -6.81 3.66 -13.59
CA ILE A 31 -5.87 3.63 -14.72
C ILE A 31 -6.37 2.70 -15.83
N LYS A 32 -6.99 1.56 -15.50
CA LYS A 32 -7.63 0.68 -16.51
C LYS A 32 -8.71 1.43 -17.27
N GLN A 33 -9.57 2.16 -16.56
CA GLN A 33 -10.62 2.96 -17.19
C GLN A 33 -10.04 4.04 -18.12
N ILE A 34 -9.00 4.75 -17.69
CA ILE A 34 -8.37 5.82 -18.48
C ILE A 34 -7.64 5.25 -19.72
N SER A 35 -6.88 4.17 -19.54
CA SER A 35 -6.10 3.56 -20.63
C SER A 35 -6.96 2.80 -21.64
N GLY A 36 -8.17 2.38 -21.26
CA GLY A 36 -9.12 1.72 -22.14
C GLY A 36 -8.77 0.26 -22.46
N VAL A 37 -7.84 -0.35 -21.72
CA VAL A 37 -7.43 -1.76 -21.89
C VAL A 37 -7.67 -2.57 -20.62
N ASP A 38 -8.10 -3.82 -20.80
CA ASP A 38 -8.37 -4.73 -19.70
C ASP A 38 -7.12 -5.43 -19.18
N GLU A 39 -6.10 -5.66 -20.01
CA GLU A 39 -4.85 -6.24 -19.55
C GLU A 39 -4.00 -5.19 -18.83
N PHE A 40 -3.56 -5.53 -17.63
CA PHE A 40 -2.91 -4.59 -16.72
C PHE A 40 -1.84 -5.30 -15.91
N MET A 41 -0.58 -4.89 -16.10
CA MET A 41 0.53 -5.32 -15.24
C MET A 41 0.77 -4.29 -14.13
N ALA A 42 0.49 -4.66 -12.89
CA ALA A 42 0.88 -3.85 -11.74
C ALA A 42 2.37 -4.02 -11.44
N VAL A 43 3.15 -2.95 -11.56
CA VAL A 43 4.60 -3.00 -11.31
C VAL A 43 4.89 -2.81 -9.83
N VAL A 44 5.28 -3.89 -9.16
CA VAL A 44 5.50 -3.97 -7.69
C VAL A 44 6.95 -4.27 -7.30
N LYS A 45 7.91 -3.96 -8.20
CA LYS A 45 9.36 -4.03 -7.92
C LYS A 45 9.77 -3.16 -6.73
N ALA A 46 10.98 -3.38 -6.21
CA ALA A 46 11.56 -2.68 -5.09
C ALA A 46 10.64 -2.71 -3.85
N ASP A 47 10.18 -3.91 -3.48
CA ASP A 47 9.23 -4.12 -2.38
C ASP A 47 7.95 -3.28 -2.53
N GLY A 48 7.38 -3.28 -3.74
CA GLY A 48 6.21 -2.46 -4.06
C GLY A 48 6.49 -0.97 -3.90
N TYR A 49 7.62 -0.48 -4.39
CA TYR A 49 8.08 0.91 -4.19
C TYR A 49 8.18 1.26 -2.69
N SER A 50 8.76 0.34 -1.90
CA SER A 50 8.84 0.40 -0.43
C SER A 50 7.47 0.41 0.28
N GLN A 51 6.39 -0.05 -0.35
CA GLN A 51 5.04 -0.13 0.26
C GLN A 51 4.64 -1.56 0.66
N GLY A 52 5.45 -2.58 0.36
CA GLY A 52 5.15 -3.98 0.65
C GLY A 52 4.63 -4.71 -0.57
N ALA A 53 5.51 -5.39 -1.30
CA ALA A 53 5.17 -6.00 -2.59
C ALA A 53 3.97 -6.96 -2.51
N THR A 54 3.92 -7.82 -1.49
CA THR A 54 2.87 -8.84 -1.34
C THR A 54 1.49 -8.22 -1.14
N GLN A 55 1.36 -7.29 -0.19
CA GLN A 55 0.09 -6.66 0.15
C GLN A 55 -0.40 -5.78 -1.00
N VAL A 56 0.52 -5.02 -1.62
CA VAL A 56 0.21 -4.20 -2.80
C VAL A 56 -0.21 -5.08 -3.96
N ALA A 57 0.47 -6.20 -4.22
CA ALA A 57 0.11 -7.12 -5.31
C ALA A 57 -1.31 -7.66 -5.12
N ARG A 58 -1.67 -8.11 -3.92
CA ARG A 58 -3.03 -8.58 -3.60
C ARG A 58 -4.06 -7.48 -3.84
N ALA A 59 -3.79 -6.26 -3.36
CA ALA A 59 -4.68 -5.12 -3.58
C ALA A 59 -4.81 -4.73 -5.06
N ALA A 60 -3.71 -4.77 -5.81
CA ALA A 60 -3.70 -4.48 -7.24
C ALA A 60 -4.50 -5.52 -8.03
N ILE A 61 -4.39 -6.81 -7.68
CA ILE A 61 -5.21 -7.89 -8.25
C ILE A 61 -6.70 -7.62 -7.94
N GLY A 62 -7.03 -7.26 -6.70
CA GLY A 62 -8.40 -6.86 -6.32
C GLY A 62 -8.93 -5.64 -7.09
N GLY A 63 -8.04 -4.73 -7.51
CA GLY A 63 -8.35 -3.62 -8.41
C GLY A 63 -8.45 -3.99 -9.89
N GLY A 64 -8.18 -5.25 -10.25
CA GLY A 64 -8.29 -5.78 -11.60
C GLY A 64 -6.97 -5.93 -12.36
N ALA A 65 -5.81 -5.93 -11.70
CA ALA A 65 -4.54 -6.28 -12.34
C ALA A 65 -4.57 -7.75 -12.83
N THR A 66 -4.14 -7.98 -14.08
CA THR A 66 -4.11 -9.31 -14.71
C THR A 66 -2.71 -9.92 -14.72
N GLN A 67 -1.68 -9.11 -14.45
CA GLN A 67 -0.29 -9.54 -14.32
C GLN A 67 0.45 -8.71 -13.26
N LEU A 68 1.54 -9.25 -12.72
CA LEU A 68 2.46 -8.52 -11.84
C LEU A 68 3.83 -8.38 -12.49
N GLY A 69 4.46 -7.23 -12.29
CA GLY A 69 5.79 -6.93 -12.81
C GLY A 69 6.80 -6.60 -11.71
N VAL A 70 7.94 -7.30 -11.70
CA VAL A 70 9.05 -7.06 -10.77
C VAL A 70 10.37 -6.92 -11.52
N ALA A 71 11.41 -6.39 -10.87
CA ALA A 71 12.69 -6.21 -11.53
C ALA A 71 13.46 -7.54 -11.59
N THR A 72 13.70 -8.20 -10.45
CA THR A 72 14.63 -9.34 -10.36
C THR A 72 13.93 -10.68 -10.18
N LEU A 73 14.66 -11.79 -10.40
CA LEU A 73 14.13 -13.14 -10.16
C LEU A 73 13.89 -13.39 -8.67
N GLU A 74 14.72 -12.84 -7.79
CA GLU A 74 14.54 -12.97 -6.35
C GLU A 74 13.25 -12.29 -5.88
N GLU A 75 12.93 -11.11 -6.41
CA GLU A 75 11.64 -10.46 -6.15
C GLU A 75 10.48 -11.33 -6.63
N ALA A 76 10.59 -11.90 -7.83
CA ALA A 76 9.55 -12.75 -8.40
C ALA A 76 9.33 -14.03 -7.60
N LEU A 77 10.40 -14.72 -7.22
CA LEU A 77 10.36 -15.94 -6.41
C LEU A 77 9.79 -15.65 -5.02
N SER A 78 10.23 -14.57 -4.37
CA SER A 78 9.70 -14.18 -3.06
C SER A 78 8.22 -13.83 -3.13
N LEU A 79 7.79 -13.10 -4.16
CA LEU A 79 6.39 -12.73 -4.36
C LEU A 79 5.53 -13.95 -4.70
N CYS A 80 6.01 -14.84 -5.57
CA CYS A 80 5.34 -16.09 -5.92
C CYS A 80 5.10 -16.97 -4.68
N ALA A 81 6.11 -17.11 -3.82
CA ALA A 81 5.98 -17.84 -2.57
C ALA A 81 4.95 -17.20 -1.63
N ALA A 82 4.93 -15.87 -1.52
CA ALA A 82 4.01 -15.14 -0.65
C ALA A 82 2.55 -15.11 -1.17
N LEU A 83 2.34 -15.23 -2.48
CA LEU A 83 1.02 -15.25 -3.11
C LEU A 83 0.42 -16.66 -3.21
N SER A 84 1.24 -17.71 -3.11
CA SER A 84 0.79 -19.10 -3.10
C SER A 84 0.12 -19.55 -1.79
N ASP A 85 -0.12 -18.63 -0.85
CA ASP A 85 -0.82 -18.92 0.41
C ASP A 85 -2.27 -19.37 0.13
N PRO A 86 -2.66 -20.62 0.45
CA PRO A 86 -4.01 -21.14 0.18
C PRO A 86 -5.12 -20.38 0.91
N LEU A 87 -4.78 -19.62 1.96
CA LEU A 87 -5.72 -18.79 2.71
C LEU A 87 -5.94 -17.41 2.07
N ALA A 88 -5.20 -17.07 1.02
CA ALA A 88 -5.39 -15.82 0.28
C ALA A 88 -6.47 -15.98 -0.78
N ASP A 89 -7.60 -15.28 -0.61
CA ASP A 89 -8.71 -15.21 -1.57
C ASP A 89 -8.40 -14.25 -2.73
N ALA A 90 -7.29 -14.48 -3.44
CA ALA A 90 -6.88 -13.70 -4.61
C ALA A 90 -6.61 -14.63 -5.79
N PRO A 91 -7.12 -14.32 -7.00
CA PRO A 91 -6.84 -15.13 -8.17
C PRO A 91 -5.33 -15.11 -8.48
N ALA A 92 -4.80 -16.27 -8.88
CA ALA A 92 -3.43 -16.36 -9.34
C ALA A 92 -3.26 -15.58 -10.67
N VAL A 93 -2.24 -14.74 -10.73
CA VAL A 93 -1.88 -13.95 -11.92
C VAL A 93 -0.41 -14.20 -12.27
N PRO A 94 0.00 -14.15 -13.55
CA PRO A 94 1.39 -14.34 -13.93
C PRO A 94 2.31 -13.25 -13.36
N ILE A 95 3.56 -13.59 -13.11
CA ILE A 95 4.61 -12.66 -12.69
C ILE A 95 5.66 -12.57 -13.79
N LEU A 96 5.97 -11.35 -14.24
CA LEU A 96 7.07 -11.06 -15.17
C LEU A 96 8.25 -10.45 -14.41
N ALA A 97 9.46 -10.98 -14.64
CA ALA A 97 10.73 -10.42 -14.17
C ALA A 97 11.71 -10.17 -15.33
N TRP A 98 12.50 -9.10 -15.29
CA TRP A 98 13.25 -8.62 -16.47
C TRP A 98 14.68 -8.13 -16.24
N ILE A 99 15.20 -8.21 -15.01
CA ILE A 99 16.60 -7.88 -14.67
C ILE A 99 17.22 -9.10 -14.02
N TRP A 100 17.99 -9.86 -14.80
CA TRP A 100 18.63 -11.09 -14.35
C TRP A 100 19.82 -11.43 -15.24
N ASP A 101 20.71 -12.29 -14.74
CA ASP A 101 21.92 -12.72 -15.45
C ASP A 101 21.69 -14.07 -16.13
N ALA A 102 21.90 -14.14 -17.45
CA ALA A 102 21.84 -15.38 -18.22
C ALA A 102 22.78 -16.48 -17.70
N ALA A 103 23.88 -16.11 -17.03
CA ALA A 103 24.81 -17.05 -16.42
C ALA A 103 24.36 -17.59 -15.05
N ALA A 104 23.32 -17.03 -14.44
CA ALA A 104 22.79 -17.48 -13.14
C ALA A 104 21.89 -18.72 -13.30
N VAL A 105 22.44 -19.81 -13.85
CA VAL A 105 21.70 -21.01 -14.29
C VAL A 105 20.74 -21.55 -13.23
N ASP A 106 21.15 -21.59 -11.96
CA ASP A 106 20.32 -22.11 -10.88
C ASP A 106 19.11 -21.22 -10.58
N LEU A 107 19.29 -19.91 -10.61
CA LEU A 107 18.22 -18.95 -10.37
C LEU A 107 17.23 -18.93 -11.54
N VAL A 108 17.73 -19.02 -12.79
CA VAL A 108 16.89 -19.16 -13.98
C VAL A 108 16.06 -20.43 -13.92
N ARG A 109 16.66 -21.55 -13.49
CA ARG A 109 15.93 -22.83 -13.32
C ARG A 109 14.83 -22.72 -12.28
N GLN A 110 15.10 -22.11 -11.13
CA GLN A 110 14.08 -21.88 -10.10
C GLN A 110 12.93 -21.02 -10.64
N ALA A 111 13.23 -19.96 -11.38
CA ALA A 111 12.20 -19.12 -11.98
C ALA A 111 11.31 -19.88 -12.98
N VAL A 112 11.90 -20.71 -13.84
CA VAL A 112 11.15 -21.57 -14.78
C VAL A 112 10.33 -22.63 -14.06
N GLU A 113 10.84 -23.21 -12.98
CA GLU A 113 10.13 -24.20 -12.17
C GLU A 113 8.87 -23.59 -11.51
N GLN A 114 8.94 -22.34 -11.08
CA GLN A 114 7.83 -21.57 -10.49
C GLN A 114 6.96 -20.86 -11.56
N GLU A 115 7.16 -21.15 -12.85
CA GLU A 115 6.39 -20.59 -13.95
C GLU A 115 6.41 -19.06 -14.03
N ILE A 116 7.49 -18.44 -13.55
CA ILE A 116 7.74 -17.01 -13.70
C ILE A 116 8.05 -16.71 -15.17
N GLU A 117 7.38 -15.71 -15.72
CA GLU A 117 7.62 -15.22 -17.07
C GLU A 117 8.89 -14.36 -17.10
N LEU A 118 9.73 -14.56 -18.12
CA LEU A 118 11.05 -13.94 -18.18
C LEU A 118 11.16 -12.93 -19.32
N GLY A 119 11.42 -11.67 -18.97
CA GLY A 119 11.84 -10.64 -19.91
C GLY A 119 13.23 -10.97 -20.46
N ILE A 120 13.38 -11.07 -21.79
CA ILE A 120 14.64 -11.41 -22.43
C ILE A 120 15.24 -10.20 -23.19
N PRO A 121 16.33 -9.60 -22.69
CA PRO A 121 16.99 -8.46 -23.34
C PRO A 121 18.07 -8.85 -24.35
N SER A 122 18.33 -10.15 -24.56
CA SER A 122 19.25 -10.61 -25.60
C SER A 122 19.02 -12.09 -25.96
N VAL A 123 19.61 -12.52 -27.08
CA VAL A 123 19.63 -13.93 -27.52
C VAL A 123 20.23 -14.85 -26.45
N ALA A 124 21.26 -14.41 -25.74
CA ALA A 124 21.87 -15.21 -24.67
C ALA A 124 20.87 -15.53 -23.54
N HIS A 125 19.97 -14.59 -23.21
CA HIS A 125 18.91 -14.82 -22.24
C HIS A 125 17.88 -15.83 -22.78
N ALA A 126 17.47 -15.70 -24.05
CA ALA A 126 16.56 -16.66 -24.68
C ALA A 126 17.10 -18.10 -24.60
N HIS A 127 18.39 -18.29 -24.89
CA HIS A 127 19.04 -19.60 -24.76
C HIS A 127 19.13 -20.10 -23.32
N ALA A 128 19.46 -19.23 -22.36
CA ALA A 128 19.51 -19.61 -20.94
C ALA A 128 18.14 -20.13 -20.47
N VAL A 129 17.05 -19.46 -20.84
CA VAL A 129 15.69 -19.90 -20.54
C VAL A 129 15.36 -21.23 -21.23
N ALA A 130 15.64 -21.36 -22.53
CA ALA A 130 15.41 -22.59 -23.28
C ALA A 130 16.18 -23.79 -22.69
N GLN A 131 17.42 -23.58 -22.24
CA GLN A 131 18.22 -24.62 -21.58
C GLN A 131 17.60 -25.05 -20.24
N ALA A 132 17.16 -24.09 -19.42
CA ALA A 132 16.47 -24.38 -18.16
C ALA A 132 15.17 -25.15 -18.41
N GLY A 133 14.38 -24.74 -19.41
CA GLY A 133 13.18 -25.44 -19.86
C GLY A 133 13.45 -26.90 -20.26
N ALA A 134 14.48 -27.12 -21.07
CA ALA A 134 14.89 -28.46 -21.51
C ALA A 134 15.29 -29.37 -20.34
N VAL A 135 16.02 -28.85 -19.34
CA VAL A 135 16.39 -29.60 -18.13
C VAL A 135 15.16 -29.99 -17.31
N LEU A 136 14.16 -29.11 -17.23
CA LEU A 136 12.94 -29.32 -16.45
C LEU A 136 11.83 -30.04 -17.22
N GLY A 137 11.99 -30.29 -18.53
CA GLY A 137 10.93 -30.79 -19.38
C GLY A 137 9.74 -29.82 -19.51
N ARG A 138 10.01 -28.51 -19.43
CA ARG A 138 9.00 -27.44 -19.50
C ARG A 138 9.22 -26.56 -20.73
N ARG A 139 8.14 -25.92 -21.19
CA ARG A 139 8.19 -24.83 -22.19
C ARG A 139 8.04 -23.49 -21.47
N PRO A 140 9.14 -22.85 -21.03
CA PRO A 140 9.10 -21.60 -20.29
C PRO A 140 8.52 -20.45 -21.12
N ARG A 141 7.87 -19.51 -20.43
CA ARG A 141 7.27 -18.30 -21.01
C ARG A 141 8.27 -17.15 -20.99
N VAL A 142 8.41 -16.46 -22.13
CA VAL A 142 9.31 -15.31 -22.27
C VAL A 142 8.62 -14.13 -22.96
N THR A 143 9.10 -12.93 -22.66
CA THR A 143 8.61 -11.68 -23.27
C THR A 143 9.82 -10.91 -23.79
N VAL A 144 9.83 -10.59 -25.08
CA VAL A 144 11.01 -9.99 -25.73
C VAL A 144 11.14 -8.53 -25.34
N MET A 145 12.30 -8.15 -24.81
CA MET A 145 12.58 -6.76 -24.47
C MET A 145 13.24 -6.07 -25.67
N VAL A 146 12.69 -4.94 -26.10
CA VAL A 146 13.19 -4.18 -27.26
C VAL A 146 13.59 -2.79 -26.83
N ASP A 147 14.80 -2.36 -27.22
CA ASP A 147 15.23 -0.98 -27.08
C ASP A 147 14.82 -0.18 -28.33
N THR A 148 13.81 0.66 -28.14
CA THR A 148 13.23 1.52 -29.19
C THR A 148 13.80 2.93 -29.20
N GLY A 149 14.76 3.24 -28.30
CA GLY A 149 15.39 4.56 -28.19
C GLY A 149 15.62 5.04 -26.75
N LEU A 150 15.45 4.19 -25.74
CA LEU A 150 15.78 4.53 -24.35
C LEU A 150 17.28 4.37 -24.07
N GLY A 151 17.97 3.44 -24.75
CA GLY A 151 19.41 3.22 -24.59
C GLY A 151 19.78 2.55 -23.27
N ARG A 152 18.92 1.67 -22.73
CA ARG A 152 19.09 1.07 -21.39
C ARG A 152 19.18 -0.45 -21.38
N SER A 153 18.09 -1.13 -21.70
CA SER A 153 17.98 -2.59 -21.71
C SER A 153 17.00 -2.98 -22.81
N GLY A 154 17.15 -4.20 -23.32
CA GLY A 154 16.44 -4.68 -24.49
C GLY A 154 17.34 -4.82 -25.71
N ILE A 155 16.88 -5.60 -26.67
CA ILE A 155 17.56 -5.83 -27.94
C ILE A 155 17.45 -4.54 -28.76
N SER A 156 18.61 -4.03 -29.19
CA SER A 156 18.68 -2.76 -29.90
C SER A 156 18.13 -2.87 -31.32
N MET A 157 17.21 -1.96 -31.66
CA MET A 157 16.78 -1.76 -33.04
C MET A 157 17.75 -0.92 -33.86
N ALA A 158 18.74 -0.28 -33.23
CA ALA A 158 19.59 0.72 -33.86
C ALA A 158 20.84 0.16 -34.56
N ASN A 159 21.19 -1.10 -34.34
CA ASN A 159 22.47 -1.69 -34.79
C ASN A 159 22.33 -3.04 -35.53
N GLY A 160 21.11 -3.46 -35.86
CA GLY A 160 20.84 -4.74 -36.52
C GLY A 160 20.77 -5.96 -35.59
N ASP A 161 21.01 -5.81 -34.28
CA ASP A 161 20.91 -6.92 -33.31
C ASP A 161 19.48 -7.49 -33.26
N PHE A 162 18.47 -6.63 -33.47
CA PHE A 162 17.07 -7.04 -33.47
C PHE A 162 16.75 -8.07 -34.55
N ASP A 163 17.25 -7.90 -35.78
CA ASP A 163 16.95 -8.84 -36.87
C ASP A 163 17.52 -10.24 -36.58
N VAL A 164 18.73 -10.29 -36.02
CA VAL A 164 19.36 -11.55 -35.59
C VAL A 164 18.55 -12.18 -34.45
N ALA A 165 18.13 -11.38 -33.47
CA ALA A 165 17.39 -11.88 -32.32
C ALA A 165 15.98 -12.37 -32.70
N VAL A 166 15.29 -11.72 -33.64
CA VAL A 166 13.99 -12.16 -34.15
C VAL A 166 14.10 -13.57 -34.74
N GLY A 167 15.09 -13.81 -35.60
CA GLY A 167 15.31 -15.13 -36.20
C GLY A 167 15.53 -16.22 -35.16
N GLU A 168 16.41 -15.97 -34.19
CA GLU A 168 16.73 -16.96 -33.15
C GLU A 168 15.55 -17.21 -32.20
N VAL A 169 14.87 -16.15 -31.75
CA VAL A 169 13.71 -16.27 -30.85
C VAL A 169 12.55 -16.98 -31.55
N ALA A 170 12.28 -16.68 -32.81
CA ALA A 170 11.25 -17.36 -33.60
C ALA A 170 11.58 -18.85 -33.79
N GLN A 171 12.86 -19.19 -34.02
CA GLN A 171 13.30 -20.58 -34.09
C GLN A 171 13.08 -21.32 -32.76
N LEU A 172 13.54 -20.76 -31.64
CA LEU A 172 13.33 -21.37 -30.32
C LEU A 172 11.85 -21.54 -29.97
N HIS A 173 11.00 -20.61 -30.42
CA HIS A 173 9.55 -20.70 -30.27
C HIS A 173 8.95 -21.85 -31.09
N ALA A 174 9.30 -21.95 -32.38
CA ALA A 174 8.81 -22.98 -33.30
C ALA A 174 9.27 -24.39 -32.91
N GLU A 175 10.45 -24.51 -32.31
CA GLU A 175 11.00 -25.76 -31.77
C GLU A 175 10.41 -26.13 -30.38
N GLU A 176 9.41 -25.38 -29.90
CA GLU A 176 8.76 -25.56 -28.59
C GLU A 176 9.71 -25.49 -27.38
N LYS A 177 10.91 -24.91 -27.54
CA LYS A 177 11.90 -24.75 -26.46
C LYS A 177 11.52 -23.63 -25.48
N LEU A 178 10.74 -22.66 -25.94
CA LEU A 178 10.13 -21.61 -25.14
C LEU A 178 8.82 -21.16 -25.80
N LEU A 179 7.99 -20.43 -25.05
CA LEU A 179 6.79 -19.76 -25.54
C LEU A 179 7.04 -18.25 -25.47
N VAL A 180 6.96 -17.58 -26.61
CA VAL A 180 7.05 -16.11 -26.65
C VAL A 180 5.64 -15.59 -26.46
N THR A 181 5.46 -14.75 -25.45
CA THR A 181 4.15 -14.28 -25.01
C THR A 181 3.86 -12.85 -25.46
N GLY A 182 4.89 -12.09 -25.80
CA GLY A 182 4.78 -10.68 -26.18
C GLY A 182 6.12 -10.01 -26.43
N LEU A 183 6.05 -8.75 -26.82
CA LEU A 183 7.18 -7.82 -26.79
C LEU A 183 6.90 -6.70 -25.80
N PHE A 184 7.96 -6.10 -25.26
CA PHE A 184 7.84 -4.83 -24.56
C PHE A 184 9.02 -3.91 -24.73
N THR A 185 8.71 -2.62 -24.63
CA THR A 185 9.70 -1.53 -24.58
C THR A 185 9.36 -0.58 -23.43
N HIS A 186 10.17 0.47 -23.25
CA HIS A 186 9.94 1.48 -22.23
C HIS A 186 10.20 2.89 -22.78
N PHE A 187 9.23 3.78 -22.61
CA PHE A 187 9.34 5.16 -23.08
C PHE A 187 10.32 5.97 -22.22
N ALA A 188 11.07 6.86 -22.88
CA ALA A 188 12.06 7.71 -22.24
C ALA A 188 11.47 8.99 -21.62
N CYS A 189 10.51 9.60 -22.31
CA CYS A 189 9.97 10.93 -21.99
C CYS A 189 8.44 10.91 -21.96
N ALA A 190 7.82 9.80 -21.56
CA ALA A 190 6.36 9.71 -21.55
C ALA A 190 5.71 10.66 -20.51
N ASP A 191 6.45 11.05 -19.48
CA ASP A 191 6.13 12.11 -18.52
C ASP A 191 6.10 13.52 -19.13
N GLU A 192 6.60 13.67 -20.35
CA GLU A 192 6.38 14.81 -21.24
C GLU A 192 5.56 14.34 -22.46
N PRO A 193 4.22 14.22 -22.38
CA PRO A 193 3.42 13.48 -23.37
C PRO A 193 3.55 13.93 -24.83
N GLN A 194 3.97 15.18 -25.04
CA GLN A 194 4.18 15.81 -26.36
C GLN A 194 5.62 15.66 -26.88
N HIS A 195 6.52 15.03 -26.11
CA HIS A 195 7.91 14.90 -26.50
C HIS A 195 8.04 13.97 -27.73
N PRO A 196 8.65 14.42 -28.85
CA PRO A 196 8.67 13.64 -30.11
C PRO A 196 9.32 12.26 -30.03
N SER A 197 10.12 11.99 -28.99
CA SER A 197 10.69 10.65 -28.78
C SER A 197 9.62 9.60 -28.51
N VAL A 198 8.49 9.96 -27.90
CA VAL A 198 7.42 9.02 -27.54
C VAL A 198 6.82 8.38 -28.79
N ASP A 199 6.45 9.21 -29.77
CA ASP A 199 5.88 8.73 -31.03
C ASP A 199 6.91 7.92 -31.84
N ARG A 200 8.17 8.38 -31.90
CA ARG A 200 9.25 7.63 -32.54
C ARG A 200 9.49 6.26 -31.90
N GLN A 201 9.49 6.19 -30.58
CA GLN A 201 9.61 4.91 -29.85
C GLN A 201 8.40 4.01 -30.13
N ALA A 202 7.20 4.56 -30.21
CA ALA A 202 6.00 3.80 -30.53
C ALA A 202 6.00 3.25 -31.97
N GLU A 203 6.48 4.03 -32.94
CA GLU A 203 6.69 3.57 -34.33
C GLU A 203 7.69 2.42 -34.40
N ASN A 204 8.85 2.56 -33.75
CA ASN A 204 9.85 1.50 -33.64
C ASN A 204 9.27 0.23 -32.99
N PHE A 205 8.48 0.40 -31.92
CA PHE A 205 7.84 -0.72 -31.25
C PHE A 205 6.83 -1.45 -32.14
N ARG A 206 6.01 -0.72 -32.92
CA ARG A 206 5.10 -1.33 -33.91
C ARG A 206 5.87 -2.10 -34.98
N ALA A 207 7.00 -1.57 -35.46
CA ALA A 207 7.86 -2.27 -36.40
C ALA A 207 8.45 -3.56 -35.80
N ALA A 208 8.88 -3.53 -34.53
CA ALA A 208 9.36 -4.72 -33.82
C ALA A 208 8.27 -5.81 -33.70
N ILE A 209 7.04 -5.43 -33.37
CA ILE A 209 5.89 -6.35 -33.32
C ILE A 209 5.64 -6.97 -34.69
N ALA A 210 5.66 -6.17 -35.76
CA ALA A 210 5.45 -6.65 -37.13
C ALA A 210 6.52 -7.68 -37.54
N ALA A 211 7.80 -7.40 -37.28
CA ALA A 211 8.90 -8.30 -37.61
C ALA A 211 8.78 -9.67 -36.91
N LEU A 212 8.38 -9.70 -35.64
CA LEU A 212 8.22 -10.97 -34.91
C LEU A 212 7.01 -11.78 -35.41
N ARG A 213 5.91 -11.10 -35.80
CA ARG A 213 4.75 -11.74 -36.45
C ARG A 213 5.10 -12.30 -37.83
N GLU A 214 5.84 -11.56 -38.64
CA GLU A 214 6.34 -12.02 -39.94
C GLU A 214 7.26 -13.25 -39.82
N ALA A 215 7.97 -13.37 -38.70
CA ALA A 215 8.76 -14.56 -38.36
C ALA A 215 7.92 -15.75 -37.84
N GLY A 216 6.59 -15.62 -37.79
CA GLY A 216 5.65 -16.71 -37.44
C GLY A 216 5.30 -16.81 -35.97
N VAL A 217 5.59 -15.78 -35.16
CA VAL A 217 5.21 -15.74 -33.74
C VAL A 217 3.91 -14.94 -33.58
N GLU A 218 2.81 -15.64 -33.28
CA GLU A 218 1.46 -15.07 -33.16
C GLU A 218 0.96 -15.09 -31.71
N GLY A 219 -0.19 -14.43 -31.45
CA GLY A 219 -0.85 -14.46 -30.13
C GLY A 219 -0.13 -13.64 -29.04
N LEU A 220 0.55 -12.57 -29.45
CA LEU A 220 1.38 -11.73 -28.59
C LEU A 220 0.55 -10.71 -27.79
N VAL A 221 0.84 -10.57 -26.49
CA VAL A 221 0.39 -9.47 -25.62
C VAL A 221 1.52 -8.44 -25.52
N ASN A 222 1.44 -7.36 -26.28
CA ASN A 222 2.50 -6.36 -26.38
C ASN A 222 2.22 -5.16 -25.49
N HIS A 223 3.27 -4.64 -24.86
CA HIS A 223 3.10 -3.58 -23.87
C HIS A 223 4.24 -2.56 -23.90
N ALA A 224 3.91 -1.28 -23.83
CA ALA A 224 4.90 -0.19 -23.78
C ALA A 224 4.58 0.88 -22.71
N ALA A 225 3.29 1.15 -22.50
CA ALA A 225 2.83 2.21 -21.62
C ALA A 225 3.24 1.99 -20.16
N ASN A 226 4.13 2.84 -19.66
CA ASN A 226 4.38 3.04 -18.23
C ASN A 226 3.32 4.00 -17.65
N SER A 227 3.40 4.33 -16.35
CA SER A 227 2.41 5.20 -15.67
C SER A 227 2.00 6.45 -16.47
N PRO A 228 2.92 7.32 -16.96
CA PRO A 228 2.50 8.51 -17.70
C PRO A 228 1.83 8.18 -19.03
N ALA A 229 2.35 7.25 -19.82
CA ALA A 229 1.73 6.87 -21.10
C ALA A 229 0.35 6.20 -20.90
N ALA A 230 0.16 5.41 -19.84
CA ALA A 230 -1.11 4.77 -19.54
C ALA A 230 -2.21 5.79 -19.20
N LEU A 231 -1.84 6.96 -18.67
CA LEU A 231 -2.76 8.02 -18.27
C LEU A 231 -2.98 9.06 -19.37
N GLU A 232 -1.91 9.45 -20.07
CA GLU A 232 -1.91 10.60 -21.00
C GLU A 232 -1.90 10.20 -22.48
N ARG A 233 -1.56 8.94 -22.78
CA ARG A 233 -1.47 8.40 -24.14
C ARG A 233 -2.21 7.06 -24.29
N PRO A 234 -3.56 7.01 -24.11
CA PRO A 234 -4.33 5.78 -24.33
C PRO A 234 -4.14 5.16 -25.73
N ASP A 235 -3.78 5.97 -26.74
CA ASP A 235 -3.41 5.49 -28.07
C ASP A 235 -2.15 4.60 -28.10
N LEU A 236 -1.37 4.62 -27.03
CA LEU A 236 -0.15 3.83 -26.80
C LEU A 236 -0.34 2.75 -25.72
N ALA A 237 -1.58 2.40 -25.36
CA ALA A 237 -1.86 1.32 -24.42
C ALA A 237 -1.44 -0.06 -24.96
N PHE A 238 -1.45 -0.24 -26.29
CA PHE A 238 -1.23 -1.53 -26.96
C PHE A 238 -2.18 -2.61 -26.41
N ASP A 239 -1.67 -3.80 -26.12
CA ASP A 239 -2.48 -4.90 -25.60
C ASP A 239 -2.59 -4.81 -24.07
N MET A 240 -1.57 -4.27 -23.39
CA MET A 240 -1.48 -4.17 -21.92
C MET A 240 -0.68 -2.93 -21.47
N VAL A 241 -1.11 -2.30 -20.37
CA VAL A 241 -0.37 -1.23 -19.68
C VAL A 241 0.47 -1.74 -18.51
N ARG A 242 1.54 -1.03 -18.15
CA ARG A 242 2.45 -1.38 -17.04
C ARG A 242 2.69 -0.23 -16.04
N PRO A 243 1.67 0.23 -15.30
CA PRO A 243 1.84 1.32 -14.34
C PRO A 243 2.61 0.86 -13.09
N GLY A 244 3.50 1.73 -12.63
CA GLY A 244 4.19 1.62 -11.33
C GLY A 244 3.74 2.75 -10.43
N LEU A 245 4.38 3.93 -10.52
CA LEU A 245 4.05 5.12 -9.72
C LEU A 245 2.55 5.38 -9.52
N ALA A 246 1.76 5.32 -10.59
CA ALA A 246 0.36 5.71 -10.55
C ALA A 246 -0.50 4.78 -9.68
N ILE A 247 -0.14 3.49 -9.54
CA ILE A 247 -0.88 2.59 -8.64
C ILE A 247 -0.71 2.99 -7.17
N TYR A 248 0.36 3.73 -6.86
CA TYR A 248 0.70 4.28 -5.54
C TYR A 248 0.15 5.69 -5.29
N GLY A 249 -0.65 6.23 -6.21
CA GLY A 249 -1.24 7.56 -6.06
C GLY A 249 -0.33 8.71 -6.49
N GLY A 250 0.84 8.42 -7.05
CA GLY A 250 1.74 9.45 -7.56
C GLY A 250 1.35 9.89 -8.97
N GLU A 251 1.27 11.19 -9.20
CA GLU A 251 1.04 11.75 -10.53
C GLU A 251 2.35 11.77 -11.33
N PRO A 252 2.40 11.10 -12.50
CA PRO A 252 3.64 11.02 -13.28
C PRO A 252 3.89 12.25 -14.15
N VAL A 253 2.89 13.13 -14.31
CA VAL A 253 2.97 14.35 -15.13
C VAL A 253 2.67 15.57 -14.26
N ALA A 254 3.58 16.53 -14.27
CA ALA A 254 3.47 17.73 -13.44
C ALA A 254 2.19 18.51 -13.76
N GLY A 255 1.41 18.82 -12.71
CA GLY A 255 0.16 19.59 -12.82
C GLY A 255 -1.07 18.79 -13.29
N ALA A 256 -0.91 17.54 -13.70
CA ALA A 256 -2.03 16.67 -14.04
C ALA A 256 -2.73 16.15 -12.77
N ARG A 257 -4.01 15.76 -12.93
CA ARG A 257 -4.84 15.15 -11.89
C ARG A 257 -5.74 14.10 -12.52
N HIS A 258 -5.47 12.84 -12.22
CA HIS A 258 -6.17 11.70 -12.80
C HIS A 258 -7.16 11.04 -11.83
N GLY A 259 -7.40 11.67 -10.67
CA GLY A 259 -8.25 11.10 -9.62
C GLY A 259 -7.61 9.93 -8.88
N LEU A 260 -6.27 9.86 -8.90
CA LEU A 260 -5.50 8.90 -8.13
C LEU A 260 -5.52 9.29 -6.65
N ARG A 261 -5.59 8.28 -5.78
CA ARG A 261 -5.60 8.43 -4.33
C ARG A 261 -4.20 8.15 -3.76
N PRO A 262 -3.67 9.01 -2.89
CA PRO A 262 -2.42 8.74 -2.16
C PRO A 262 -2.49 7.40 -1.44
N VAL A 263 -1.48 6.55 -1.63
CA VAL A 263 -1.39 5.24 -0.96
C VAL A 263 -0.59 5.33 0.34
N MET A 264 0.44 6.16 0.37
CA MET A 264 1.36 6.27 1.50
C MET A 264 1.04 7.46 2.39
N ARG A 265 1.06 7.21 3.70
CA ARG A 265 1.17 8.24 4.72
C ARG A 265 2.41 7.94 5.58
N TRP A 266 3.36 8.86 5.62
CA TRP A 266 4.60 8.74 6.38
C TRP A 266 4.62 9.78 7.50
N GLU A 267 4.66 9.32 8.75
CA GLU A 267 4.39 10.15 9.92
C GLU A 267 5.20 9.72 11.13
N ALA A 268 5.35 10.61 12.10
CA ALA A 268 6.12 10.34 13.31
C ALA A 268 5.53 11.05 14.53
N ALA A 269 5.59 10.40 15.69
CA ALA A 269 5.21 11.02 16.95
C ALA A 269 6.27 12.05 17.36
N VAL A 270 5.84 13.28 17.67
CA VAL A 270 6.72 14.35 18.18
C VAL A 270 7.32 13.89 19.52
N VAL A 271 8.65 13.88 19.62
CA VAL A 271 9.34 13.34 20.82
C VAL A 271 9.69 14.41 21.85
N LEU A 272 9.80 15.67 21.43
CA LEU A 272 10.15 16.78 22.30
C LEU A 272 9.55 18.07 21.76
N VAL A 273 8.92 18.84 22.66
CA VAL A 273 8.50 20.22 22.41
C VAL A 273 9.21 21.13 23.42
N LYS A 274 9.82 22.22 22.95
CA LYS A 274 10.49 23.18 23.84
C LYS A 274 10.44 24.62 23.32
N LYS A 275 10.47 25.58 24.25
CA LYS A 275 10.63 27.01 23.92
C LYS A 275 12.06 27.31 23.46
N LEU A 276 12.19 28.21 22.49
CA LEU A 276 13.43 28.69 21.93
C LEU A 276 13.41 30.23 21.87
N PRO A 277 14.23 30.92 22.68
CA PRO A 277 14.33 32.37 22.64
C PRO A 277 14.82 32.92 21.30
N LYS A 278 14.45 34.17 21.00
CA LYS A 278 15.01 34.94 19.89
C LYS A 278 16.55 34.95 19.95
N GLY A 279 17.18 34.71 18.80
CA GLY A 279 18.64 34.74 18.64
C GLY A 279 19.31 33.39 18.85
N GLU A 280 18.60 32.38 19.35
CA GLU A 280 19.11 31.00 19.44
C GLU A 280 19.01 30.28 18.09
N SER A 281 19.98 29.41 17.82
CA SER A 281 20.09 28.70 16.54
C SER A 281 19.75 27.21 16.67
N VAL A 282 19.35 26.61 15.54
CA VAL A 282 18.89 25.21 15.48
C VAL A 282 19.80 24.34 14.60
N SER A 283 20.12 23.14 15.11
CA SER A 283 20.79 22.04 14.40
C SER A 283 22.23 22.35 13.93
N TYR A 284 22.83 21.41 13.19
CA TYR A 284 24.23 21.46 12.78
C TYR A 284 24.55 22.66 11.90
N GLY A 285 25.67 23.32 12.22
CA GLY A 285 26.12 24.50 11.47
C GLY A 285 25.27 25.75 11.71
N LEU A 286 24.28 25.69 12.61
CA LEU A 286 23.46 26.82 13.03
C LEU A 286 22.85 27.56 11.84
N THR A 287 22.34 26.80 10.85
CA THR A 287 21.89 27.35 9.57
C THR A 287 20.54 28.08 9.65
N TRP A 288 19.87 28.00 10.80
CA TRP A 288 18.65 28.74 11.11
C TRP A 288 18.76 29.33 12.52
N THR A 289 18.34 30.58 12.69
CA THR A 289 18.34 31.31 13.96
C THR A 289 16.97 31.94 14.15
N ALA A 290 16.40 31.77 15.34
CA ALA A 290 15.09 32.29 15.68
C ALA A 290 15.09 33.83 15.63
N ASP A 291 14.20 34.42 14.84
CA ASP A 291 14.03 35.88 14.73
C ASP A 291 13.08 36.47 15.81
N ARG A 292 12.38 35.58 16.52
CA ARG A 292 11.44 35.81 17.61
C ARG A 292 11.52 34.67 18.63
N ASP A 293 10.99 34.91 19.83
CA ASP A 293 10.72 33.81 20.77
C ASP A 293 9.71 32.86 20.12
N THR A 294 10.02 31.57 20.11
CA THR A 294 9.20 30.55 19.45
C THR A 294 9.18 29.24 20.23
N THR A 295 8.41 28.27 19.75
CA THR A 295 8.41 26.89 20.21
C THR A 295 8.89 26.00 19.07
N VAL A 296 9.74 25.03 19.36
CA VAL A 296 10.22 24.04 18.38
C VAL A 296 9.88 22.63 18.82
N ALA A 297 9.63 21.76 17.84
CA ALA A 297 9.42 20.34 18.06
C ALA A 297 10.48 19.49 17.36
N VAL A 298 10.80 18.34 17.96
CA VAL A 298 11.68 17.32 17.38
C VAL A 298 10.84 16.18 16.81
N VAL A 299 11.07 15.89 15.53
CA VAL A 299 10.46 14.77 14.81
C VAL A 299 11.51 13.68 14.59
N PRO A 300 11.30 12.43 15.05
CA PRO A 300 12.30 11.36 15.06
C PRO A 300 12.44 10.66 13.69
N CYS A 301 12.61 11.45 12.62
CA CYS A 301 12.89 10.98 11.28
C CYS A 301 14.13 11.68 10.72
N GLY A 302 15.09 10.93 10.19
CA GLY A 302 16.29 11.50 9.60
C GLY A 302 16.73 10.76 8.33
N TYR A 303 17.91 11.12 7.83
CA TYR A 303 18.38 10.58 6.56
C TYR A 303 18.73 9.09 6.59
N ALA A 304 18.93 8.49 7.77
CA ALA A 304 19.05 7.04 7.91
C ALA A 304 17.70 6.32 7.67
N ASP A 305 16.59 7.01 7.89
CA ASP A 305 15.23 6.48 7.68
C ASP A 305 14.66 6.79 6.29
N GLY A 306 15.41 7.54 5.47
CA GLY A 306 15.01 7.93 4.13
C GLY A 306 14.88 9.43 3.89
N MET A 307 14.81 10.25 4.95
CA MET A 307 14.56 11.68 4.80
C MET A 307 15.71 12.39 4.07
N MET A 308 15.42 13.09 2.97
CA MET A 308 16.47 13.71 2.17
C MET A 308 17.12 14.86 2.93
N ARG A 309 18.41 14.73 3.24
CA ARG A 309 19.17 15.83 3.85
C ARG A 309 19.20 17.07 2.95
N SER A 310 19.11 16.91 1.64
CA SER A 310 18.99 18.01 0.69
C SER A 310 17.74 18.85 0.93
N ALA A 311 16.66 18.29 1.49
CA ALA A 311 15.43 19.04 1.79
C ALA A 311 15.56 20.04 2.95
N SER A 312 16.68 20.05 3.68
CA SER A 312 16.88 20.90 4.86
C SER A 312 16.45 22.37 4.63
N GLY A 313 15.50 22.84 5.44
CA GLY A 313 14.95 24.19 5.43
C GLY A 313 13.96 24.48 4.29
N ARG A 314 13.50 23.47 3.55
CA ARG A 314 12.71 23.63 2.32
C ARG A 314 11.40 22.82 2.28
N PHE A 315 11.01 22.21 3.39
CA PHE A 315 9.77 21.45 3.50
C PHE A 315 9.05 21.75 4.81
N GLU A 316 7.80 21.32 4.88
CA GLU A 316 6.94 21.44 6.05
C GLU A 316 6.37 20.07 6.42
N VAL A 317 5.90 19.95 7.66
CA VAL A 317 5.07 18.83 8.12
C VAL A 317 3.68 19.34 8.48
N SER A 318 2.68 18.45 8.50
CA SER A 318 1.37 18.74 9.09
C SER A 318 1.26 18.15 10.49
N ILE A 319 0.83 18.94 11.47
CA ILE A 319 0.50 18.47 12.83
C ILE A 319 -0.88 19.07 13.17
N ASP A 320 -1.84 18.22 13.51
CA ASP A 320 -3.23 18.62 13.81
C ASP A 320 -3.85 19.57 12.75
N GLY A 321 -3.66 19.22 11.47
CA GLY A 321 -4.18 19.98 10.33
C GLY A 321 -3.47 21.32 10.06
N LYS A 322 -2.42 21.67 10.81
CA LYS A 322 -1.63 22.90 10.62
C LYS A 322 -0.25 22.57 10.06
N ARG A 323 0.26 23.45 9.20
CA ARG A 323 1.59 23.33 8.58
C ARG A 323 2.68 23.98 9.41
N TYR A 324 3.78 23.27 9.56
CA TYR A 324 4.94 23.72 10.32
C TYR A 324 6.23 23.52 9.52
N PRO A 325 7.03 24.59 9.30
CA PRO A 325 8.25 24.49 8.53
C PRO A 325 9.35 23.76 9.28
N GLN A 326 10.10 22.92 8.55
CA GLN A 326 11.33 22.35 9.08
C GLN A 326 12.44 23.41 9.14
N VAL A 327 13.12 23.50 10.28
CA VAL A 327 14.17 24.49 10.56
C VAL A 327 15.51 23.86 10.91
N GLY A 328 16.60 24.46 10.43
CA GLY A 328 17.94 23.90 10.54
C GLY A 328 18.18 22.73 9.58
N ARG A 329 19.19 21.89 9.88
CA ARG A 329 19.51 20.72 9.06
C ARG A 329 18.75 19.48 9.51
N VAL A 330 18.33 18.66 8.55
CA VAL A 330 17.95 17.26 8.77
C VAL A 330 19.18 16.48 9.24
N CYS A 331 19.04 15.78 10.36
CA CYS A 331 20.09 14.95 10.96
C CYS A 331 19.93 13.48 10.54
N MET A 332 20.80 12.61 11.06
CA MET A 332 20.77 11.18 10.75
C MET A 332 19.44 10.54 11.15
N ASP A 333 18.88 11.01 12.25
CA ASP A 333 17.81 10.32 12.98
C ASP A 333 16.61 11.20 13.33
N GLN A 334 16.69 12.51 13.07
CA GLN A 334 15.66 13.48 13.46
C GLN A 334 15.79 14.79 12.67
N PHE A 335 14.72 15.60 12.71
CA PHE A 335 14.74 17.01 12.32
C PHE A 335 13.92 17.85 13.31
N VAL A 336 14.04 19.17 13.19
CA VAL A 336 13.35 20.14 14.06
C VAL A 336 12.37 20.97 13.23
N VAL A 337 11.18 21.21 13.76
CA VAL A 337 10.16 22.08 13.15
C VAL A 337 9.88 23.29 14.04
N ASP A 338 9.63 24.44 13.44
CA ASP A 338 9.21 25.65 14.14
C ASP A 338 7.69 25.67 14.27
N LEU A 339 7.20 25.64 15.51
CA LEU A 339 5.78 25.62 15.85
C LEU A 339 5.19 27.02 16.08
N GLY A 340 6.03 28.04 16.19
CA GLY A 340 5.60 29.38 16.59
C GLY A 340 5.43 29.58 18.12
N PRO A 341 5.16 30.81 18.56
CA PRO A 341 5.17 31.21 19.97
C PRO A 341 4.01 30.62 20.78
N ASP A 342 2.84 30.44 20.15
CA ASP A 342 1.59 30.10 20.82
C ASP A 342 1.09 28.68 20.45
N SER A 343 2.03 27.78 20.15
CA SER A 343 1.70 26.40 19.77
C SER A 343 1.10 25.60 20.93
N ASP A 344 0.05 24.85 20.63
CA ASP A 344 -0.60 23.86 21.48
C ASP A 344 -0.07 22.43 21.30
N VAL A 345 0.75 22.20 20.26
CA VAL A 345 1.41 20.90 19.98
C VAL A 345 2.19 20.36 21.18
N ARG A 346 2.02 19.06 21.45
CA ARG A 346 2.61 18.32 22.56
C ARG A 346 3.48 17.16 22.07
N THR A 347 4.34 16.66 22.96
CA THR A 347 4.99 15.35 22.75
C THR A 347 3.91 14.28 22.61
N GLY A 348 4.06 13.42 21.61
CA GLY A 348 3.09 12.39 21.22
C GLY A 348 2.23 12.76 20.02
N ASP A 349 2.04 14.07 19.74
CA ASP A 349 1.26 14.50 18.58
C ASP A 349 1.93 14.04 17.28
N ILE A 350 1.11 13.77 16.26
CA ILE A 350 1.57 13.16 15.02
C ILE A 350 1.97 14.23 14.00
N ALA A 351 3.25 14.18 13.57
CA ALA A 351 3.78 14.96 12.47
C ALA A 351 3.75 14.15 11.17
N VAL A 352 2.89 14.56 10.23
CA VAL A 352 2.79 13.98 8.89
C VAL A 352 3.84 14.59 7.97
N ILE A 353 4.75 13.75 7.51
CA ILE A 353 5.86 14.12 6.60
C ILE A 353 5.39 14.04 5.15
N VAL A 354 4.63 12.99 4.82
CA VAL A 354 3.96 12.81 3.52
C VAL A 354 2.58 12.22 3.79
N GLY A 355 1.56 12.72 3.11
CA GLY A 355 0.18 12.25 3.28
C GLY A 355 -0.72 12.73 2.14
N ASP A 356 -1.97 13.04 2.47
CA ASP A 356 -2.99 13.45 1.50
C ASP A 356 -3.11 14.98 1.40
N PRO A 357 -2.76 15.59 0.25
CA PRO A 357 -2.92 17.03 0.04
C PRO A 357 -4.36 17.52 0.19
N GLU A 358 -5.38 16.68 -0.05
CA GLU A 358 -6.78 17.05 0.17
C GLU A 358 -7.11 17.26 1.66
N LEU A 359 -6.31 16.68 2.56
CA LEU A 359 -6.39 16.88 4.01
C LEU A 359 -5.46 18.03 4.50
N GLY A 360 -4.79 18.73 3.59
CA GLY A 360 -3.79 19.75 3.93
C GLY A 360 -2.41 19.19 4.30
N GLU A 361 -2.16 17.91 4.04
CA GLU A 361 -0.90 17.25 4.37
C GLU A 361 0.13 17.39 3.24
N PRO A 362 1.44 17.20 3.52
CA PRO A 362 2.44 17.36 2.47
C PRO A 362 2.33 16.24 1.46
N GLY A 363 2.33 16.57 0.16
CA GLY A 363 2.29 15.57 -0.90
C GLY A 363 3.67 15.04 -1.28
N LEU A 364 3.70 13.94 -2.04
CA LEU A 364 4.94 13.38 -2.60
C LEU A 364 5.73 14.42 -3.42
N ASP A 365 5.04 15.13 -4.31
CA ASP A 365 5.68 16.09 -5.22
C ASP A 365 6.26 17.29 -4.46
N GLU A 366 5.64 17.68 -3.34
CA GLU A 366 6.15 18.78 -2.52
C GLU A 366 7.51 18.42 -1.92
N LEU A 367 7.62 17.24 -1.31
CA LEU A 367 8.88 16.76 -0.75
C LEU A 367 9.91 16.47 -1.85
N ALA A 368 9.48 15.99 -3.01
CA ALA A 368 10.34 15.80 -4.18
C ALA A 368 10.98 17.12 -4.64
N ASN A 369 10.16 18.16 -4.80
CA ASN A 369 10.60 19.50 -5.18
C ASN A 369 11.54 20.12 -4.13
N ALA A 370 11.20 20.00 -2.84
CA ALA A 370 12.06 20.44 -1.73
C ALA A 370 13.43 19.75 -1.75
N SER A 371 13.48 18.51 -2.20
CA SER A 371 14.70 17.67 -2.23
C SER A 371 15.51 17.81 -3.53
N GLY A 372 14.90 18.36 -4.59
CA GLY A 372 15.46 18.42 -5.94
C GLY A 372 15.44 17.06 -6.66
N THR A 373 14.38 16.28 -6.48
CA THR A 373 14.20 14.94 -7.06
C THR A 373 12.76 14.74 -7.54
N ILE A 374 12.36 13.48 -7.79
CA ILE A 374 11.05 13.04 -8.27
C ILE A 374 10.29 12.25 -7.19
N ASN A 375 8.97 12.23 -7.29
CA ASN A 375 8.08 11.50 -6.37
C ASN A 375 8.36 9.99 -6.28
N TYR A 376 8.90 9.38 -7.34
CA TYR A 376 9.40 7.99 -7.32
C TYR A 376 10.44 7.78 -6.21
N GLU A 377 11.40 8.69 -6.06
CA GLU A 377 12.44 8.56 -5.02
C GLU A 377 11.83 8.73 -3.63
N ILE A 378 10.87 9.67 -3.47
CA ILE A 378 10.15 9.87 -2.21
C ILE A 378 9.38 8.62 -1.80
N LEU A 379 8.66 7.97 -2.70
CA LEU A 379 7.93 6.73 -2.40
C LEU A 379 8.85 5.62 -1.91
N THR A 380 10.03 5.49 -2.53
CA THR A 380 11.01 4.46 -2.15
C THR A 380 11.88 4.83 -0.95
N ALA A 381 11.78 6.07 -0.44
CA ALA A 381 12.67 6.59 0.58
C ALA A 381 12.51 5.91 1.95
N PRO A 382 11.28 5.68 2.48
CA PRO A 382 11.10 5.15 3.82
C PRO A 382 11.82 3.81 4.03
N LYS A 383 12.67 3.78 5.05
CA LYS A 383 13.50 2.63 5.43
C LYS A 383 13.96 2.76 6.88
N GLY A 384 14.93 1.94 7.27
CA GLY A 384 15.59 2.05 8.57
C GLY A 384 14.62 1.75 9.70
N ARG A 385 14.29 2.76 10.52
CA ARG A 385 13.42 2.59 11.69
C ARG A 385 11.93 2.77 11.38
N THR A 386 11.59 3.12 10.14
CA THR A 386 10.19 3.25 9.71
C THR A 386 9.49 1.90 9.83
N GLN A 387 8.42 1.85 10.64
CA GLN A 387 7.56 0.67 10.72
C GLN A 387 6.42 0.80 9.72
N ARG A 388 6.24 -0.23 8.90
CA ARG A 388 5.20 -0.23 7.87
C ARG A 388 3.94 -0.92 8.37
N HIS A 389 2.80 -0.29 8.14
CA HIS A 389 1.48 -0.83 8.46
C HIS A 389 0.60 -0.76 7.22
N TRP A 390 -0.17 -1.82 6.98
CA TRP A 390 -1.15 -1.87 5.90
C TRP A 390 -2.54 -1.71 6.46
N VAL A 391 -3.32 -0.84 5.84
CA VAL A 391 -4.71 -0.59 6.22
C VAL A 391 -5.57 -0.61 4.97
N HIS A 392 -6.85 -0.87 5.15
CA HIS A 392 -7.87 -0.46 4.20
C HIS A 392 -8.50 0.82 4.73
N SER A 393 -8.81 1.77 3.85
CA SER A 393 -9.48 3.00 4.24
C SER A 393 -10.38 3.55 3.15
N ARG A 394 -11.61 3.91 3.53
CA ARG A 394 -12.62 4.47 2.63
C ARG A 394 -13.30 5.69 3.23
N VAL A 395 -13.60 6.63 2.35
CA VAL A 395 -14.52 7.73 2.61
C VAL A 395 -15.94 7.19 2.52
N VAL A 396 -16.73 7.35 3.57
CA VAL A 396 -18.09 6.84 3.74
C VAL A 396 -19.05 8.01 3.96
N PRO A 397 -19.71 8.51 2.90
CA PRO A 397 -20.53 9.72 2.98
C PRO A 397 -21.85 9.54 3.71
N THR A 398 -22.47 8.36 3.61
CA THR A 398 -23.81 8.13 4.16
C THR A 398 -23.88 6.93 5.10
N ALA A 399 -24.96 6.88 5.90
CA ALA A 399 -25.27 5.71 6.71
C ALA A 399 -25.58 4.45 5.88
N GLU A 400 -25.99 4.60 4.62
CA GLU A 400 -26.20 3.47 3.72
C GLU A 400 -24.86 2.91 3.22
N ASP A 401 -23.93 3.79 2.84
CA ASP A 401 -22.56 3.41 2.47
C ASP A 401 -21.85 2.70 3.64
N MET A 402 -22.08 3.16 4.88
CA MET A 402 -21.57 2.52 6.09
C MET A 402 -22.09 1.08 6.24
N ARG A 403 -23.38 0.84 5.94
CA ARG A 403 -23.95 -0.51 5.97
C ARG A 403 -23.39 -1.38 4.85
N TYR A 404 -23.21 -0.81 3.66
CA TYR A 404 -22.63 -1.52 2.53
C TYR A 404 -21.19 -1.96 2.83
N LEU A 405 -20.37 -1.05 3.37
CA LEU A 405 -19.01 -1.39 3.83
C LEU A 405 -19.03 -2.45 4.93
N GLY A 406 -19.92 -2.31 5.91
CA GLY A 406 -20.08 -3.32 6.95
C GLY A 406 -20.48 -4.68 6.38
N GLU A 407 -21.36 -4.72 5.38
CA GLU A 407 -21.77 -5.95 4.71
C GLU A 407 -20.61 -6.61 3.97
N GLU A 408 -19.76 -5.84 3.28
CA GLU A 408 -18.54 -6.36 2.66
C GLU A 408 -17.58 -6.98 3.69
N ILE A 409 -17.32 -6.27 4.80
CA ILE A 409 -16.47 -6.79 5.89
C ILE A 409 -17.11 -8.03 6.51
N GLY A 410 -18.42 -8.01 6.77
CA GLY A 410 -19.13 -9.14 7.39
C GLY A 410 -19.03 -10.43 6.59
N ARG A 411 -18.99 -10.35 5.25
CA ARG A 411 -18.80 -11.53 4.37
C ARG A 411 -17.41 -12.15 4.49
N THR A 412 -16.42 -11.43 5.02
CA THR A 412 -15.06 -11.95 5.21
C THR A 412 -14.83 -12.57 6.58
N LEU A 413 -15.71 -12.32 7.55
CA LEU A 413 -15.55 -12.80 8.92
C LEU A 413 -15.92 -14.28 9.09
N ARG A 414 -15.25 -14.97 9.99
CA ARG A 414 -15.42 -16.40 10.32
C ARG A 414 -15.53 -16.57 11.83
N GLY A 415 -16.08 -17.71 12.28
CA GLY A 415 -16.10 -18.04 13.71
C GLY A 415 -14.70 -17.93 14.32
N GLY A 416 -14.60 -17.30 15.49
CA GLY A 416 -13.36 -16.97 16.17
C GLY A 416 -12.84 -15.55 15.89
N ASP A 417 -13.39 -14.84 14.90
CA ASP A 417 -12.96 -13.48 14.58
C ASP A 417 -13.48 -12.45 15.61
N LEU A 418 -12.58 -11.59 16.08
CA LEU A 418 -12.90 -10.44 16.92
C LEU A 418 -12.78 -9.13 16.11
N VAL A 419 -13.85 -8.33 16.10
CA VAL A 419 -13.89 -7.00 15.50
C VAL A 419 -14.01 -5.95 16.60
N ILE A 420 -13.08 -5.00 16.63
CA ILE A 420 -13.06 -3.88 17.56
C ILE A 420 -13.34 -2.59 16.80
N MET A 421 -14.36 -1.86 17.24
CA MET A 421 -14.72 -0.57 16.65
C MET A 421 -14.38 0.60 17.56
N ASP A 422 -13.66 1.55 17.00
CA ASP A 422 -13.21 2.79 17.63
C ASP A 422 -13.77 4.01 16.89
N GLY A 423 -13.97 5.11 17.62
CA GLY A 423 -14.47 6.37 17.08
C GLY A 423 -15.45 7.07 18.03
N PRO A 424 -15.72 8.37 17.84
CA PRO A 424 -16.51 9.17 18.77
C PRO A 424 -17.99 8.76 18.83
N LEU A 425 -18.73 9.36 19.77
CA LEU A 425 -20.17 9.14 19.90
C LEU A 425 -20.88 9.61 18.62
N GLY A 426 -21.76 8.78 18.08
CA GLY A 426 -22.46 9.07 16.82
C GLY A 426 -21.60 8.92 15.55
N ALA A 427 -20.38 8.36 15.65
CA ALA A 427 -19.54 8.10 14.48
C ALA A 427 -20.19 7.13 13.47
N GLY A 428 -21.06 6.23 13.92
CA GLY A 428 -21.75 5.26 13.08
C GLY A 428 -21.45 3.79 13.40
N LYS A 429 -20.81 3.49 14.53
CA LYS A 429 -20.43 2.13 14.97
C LYS A 429 -21.57 1.12 14.87
N THR A 430 -22.72 1.38 15.48
CA THR A 430 -23.89 0.50 15.35
C THR A 430 -24.41 0.36 13.91
N THR A 431 -24.28 1.41 13.08
CA THR A 431 -24.62 1.33 11.65
C THR A 431 -23.68 0.39 10.91
N MET A 432 -22.38 0.40 11.24
CA MET A 432 -21.40 -0.56 10.74
C MET A 432 -21.76 -1.99 11.18
N THR A 433 -22.07 -2.20 12.48
CA THR A 433 -22.51 -3.50 13.00
C THR A 433 -23.73 -4.04 12.26
N GLN A 434 -24.69 -3.18 11.92
CA GLN A 434 -25.86 -3.58 11.11
C GLN A 434 -25.46 -4.07 9.72
N GLY A 435 -24.44 -3.46 9.11
CA GLY A 435 -23.86 -3.94 7.84
C GLY A 435 -23.21 -5.30 8.02
N ILE A 436 -22.33 -5.44 9.01
CA ILE A 436 -21.62 -6.70 9.33
C ILE A 436 -22.62 -7.84 9.52
N ALA A 437 -23.66 -7.61 10.31
CA ALA A 437 -24.74 -8.57 10.53
C ALA A 437 -25.46 -9.00 9.23
N ARG A 438 -25.65 -8.08 8.28
CA ARG A 438 -26.21 -8.43 6.95
C ARG A 438 -25.24 -9.29 6.16
N GLY A 439 -23.94 -8.95 6.17
CA GLY A 439 -22.90 -9.70 5.47
C GLY A 439 -22.74 -11.13 5.99
N MET A 440 -22.92 -11.30 7.31
CA MET A 440 -22.94 -12.59 7.99
C MET A 440 -24.28 -13.33 7.92
N ASN A 441 -25.31 -12.74 7.31
CA ASN A 441 -26.64 -13.34 7.17
C ASN A 441 -27.32 -13.74 8.51
N VAL A 442 -27.18 -12.90 9.56
CA VAL A 442 -27.79 -13.19 10.89
C VAL A 442 -29.24 -12.74 11.01
N ARG A 443 -29.99 -13.41 11.89
CA ARG A 443 -31.43 -13.21 12.11
C ARG A 443 -31.71 -11.95 12.94
N GLY A 444 -32.75 -11.23 12.52
CA GLY A 444 -33.33 -10.14 13.29
C GLY A 444 -32.62 -8.81 13.08
N ARG A 445 -33.12 -7.78 13.76
CA ARG A 445 -32.58 -6.42 13.64
C ARG A 445 -31.49 -6.20 14.69
N VAL A 446 -30.30 -5.81 14.24
CA VAL A 446 -29.24 -5.32 15.13
C VAL A 446 -29.52 -3.88 15.53
N THR A 447 -29.61 -3.65 16.83
CA THR A 447 -29.79 -2.34 17.45
C THR A 447 -28.74 -2.18 18.53
N SER A 448 -28.25 -0.96 18.76
CA SER A 448 -27.34 -0.68 19.87
C SER A 448 -27.91 -1.30 21.16
N PRO A 449 -27.13 -2.10 21.90
CA PRO A 449 -27.56 -2.72 23.15
C PRO A 449 -27.80 -1.68 24.25
N THR A 450 -28.94 -0.97 24.19
CA THR A 450 -29.21 0.17 25.10
C THR A 450 -29.36 -0.25 26.59
N PHE A 451 -29.52 -1.55 26.88
CA PHE A 451 -29.77 -2.09 28.23
C PHE A 451 -29.14 -3.48 28.49
N THR A 452 -28.28 -3.98 27.60
CA THR A 452 -27.68 -5.33 27.68
C THR A 452 -26.21 -5.22 27.27
N ILE A 453 -25.29 -5.85 27.99
CA ILE A 453 -23.84 -5.75 27.70
C ILE A 453 -23.50 -6.41 26.35
N ALA A 454 -24.12 -7.56 26.06
CA ALA A 454 -23.96 -8.29 24.80
C ALA A 454 -25.31 -8.81 24.28
N ARG A 455 -25.41 -9.02 22.97
CA ARG A 455 -26.52 -9.72 22.31
C ARG A 455 -26.01 -10.71 21.28
N GLU A 456 -26.51 -11.94 21.36
CA GLU A 456 -26.27 -12.97 20.36
C GLU A 456 -27.30 -12.84 19.22
N HIS A 457 -26.81 -12.93 17.99
CA HIS A 457 -27.58 -12.94 16.75
C HIS A 457 -27.26 -14.21 15.96
N ARG A 458 -28.23 -15.13 15.92
CA ARG A 458 -28.06 -16.43 15.24
C ARG A 458 -28.08 -16.31 13.72
N PRO A 459 -27.26 -17.09 13.00
CA PRO A 459 -27.24 -17.10 11.53
C PRO A 459 -28.55 -17.66 10.97
N LEU A 460 -28.89 -17.29 9.73
CA LEU A 460 -30.02 -17.85 9.00
C LEU A 460 -29.65 -19.14 8.24
N ASP A 461 -28.36 -19.41 8.09
CA ASP A 461 -27.73 -20.57 7.47
C ASP A 461 -26.76 -21.26 8.45
N ASP A 462 -25.87 -22.11 7.95
CA ASP A 462 -24.83 -22.80 8.73
C ASP A 462 -23.62 -21.89 9.05
N GLY A 463 -23.79 -20.56 8.98
CA GLY A 463 -22.75 -19.58 9.29
C GLY A 463 -22.42 -19.47 10.79
N ALA A 464 -21.50 -18.56 11.13
CA ALA A 464 -21.17 -18.26 12.52
C ALA A 464 -22.22 -17.29 13.13
N PRO A 465 -22.63 -17.48 14.39
CA PRO A 465 -23.41 -16.47 15.10
C PRO A 465 -22.59 -15.19 15.34
N LEU A 466 -23.29 -14.07 15.48
CA LEU A 466 -22.72 -12.76 15.79
C LEU A 466 -23.01 -12.41 17.24
N ILE A 467 -21.96 -12.14 18.02
CA ILE A 467 -22.05 -11.59 19.37
C ILE A 467 -21.75 -10.09 19.28
N HIS A 468 -22.76 -9.25 19.52
CA HIS A 468 -22.64 -7.79 19.50
C HIS A 468 -22.49 -7.25 20.93
N VAL A 469 -21.35 -6.63 21.24
CA VAL A 469 -20.98 -6.10 22.56
C VAL A 469 -20.89 -4.58 22.53
N ASP A 470 -21.41 -3.91 23.58
CA ASP A 470 -21.22 -2.47 23.82
C ASP A 470 -20.29 -2.25 25.03
N ALA A 471 -19.00 -2.05 24.74
CA ALA A 471 -17.96 -1.96 25.77
C ALA A 471 -17.97 -0.63 26.53
N TYR A 472 -18.61 0.43 26.02
CA TYR A 472 -18.73 1.72 26.73
C TYR A 472 -19.38 1.55 28.11
N ARG A 473 -20.27 0.55 28.26
CA ARG A 473 -20.96 0.28 29.52
C ARG A 473 -20.16 -0.56 30.52
N LEU A 474 -19.09 -1.23 30.08
CA LEU A 474 -18.19 -1.95 30.97
C LEU A 474 -17.32 -1.00 31.81
N PHE A 475 -17.09 0.22 31.31
CA PHE A 475 -16.20 1.20 31.91
C PHE A 475 -16.88 2.31 32.73
N GLY A 476 -18.22 2.38 32.74
CA GLY A 476 -18.98 3.41 33.50
C GLY A 476 -19.03 4.79 32.82
N GLU A 477 -19.70 5.77 33.46
CA GLU A 477 -19.87 7.15 32.93
C GLU A 477 -18.55 7.95 32.82
N GLU A 478 -17.44 7.36 33.27
CA GLU A 478 -16.08 7.89 33.19
C GLU A 478 -15.38 7.23 32.00
N GLY A 479 -15.54 7.82 30.81
CA GLY A 479 -14.80 7.39 29.62
C GLY A 479 -13.28 7.53 29.82
N PRO A 480 -12.47 6.99 28.88
CA PRO A 480 -11.00 7.05 28.94
C PRO A 480 -10.41 8.46 29.00
N ASP A 481 -11.22 9.50 28.75
CA ASP A 481 -10.83 10.92 28.79
C ASP A 481 -11.17 11.65 30.11
N SER A 482 -11.47 10.93 31.19
CA SER A 482 -11.76 11.56 32.50
C SER A 482 -10.52 11.71 33.37
N ASP A 483 -10.09 12.95 33.61
CA ASP A 483 -9.02 13.31 34.55
C ASP A 483 -9.41 12.90 35.99
N GLY A 484 -9.10 11.65 36.40
CA GLY A 484 -9.06 11.28 37.81
C GLY A 484 -9.57 9.89 38.23
N ALA A 485 -10.00 9.01 37.32
CA ALA A 485 -10.46 7.67 37.68
C ALA A 485 -9.35 6.61 37.55
N ALA A 486 -9.32 5.64 38.46
CA ALA A 486 -8.42 4.49 38.34
C ALA A 486 -8.83 3.66 37.11
N GLU A 487 -7.87 3.29 36.26
CA GLU A 487 -8.14 2.39 35.13
C GLU A 487 -8.86 1.13 35.61
N PRO A 488 -10.03 0.78 35.04
CA PRO A 488 -10.68 -0.49 35.33
C PRO A 488 -9.71 -1.60 34.95
N SER A 489 -9.43 -2.52 35.88
CA SER A 489 -8.53 -3.62 35.59
C SER A 489 -9.17 -4.56 34.56
N ALA A 490 -8.36 -5.05 33.61
CA ALA A 490 -8.65 -6.14 32.66
C ALA A 490 -9.57 -7.24 33.19
N ILE A 491 -9.41 -7.53 34.49
CA ILE A 491 -10.08 -8.59 35.24
C ILE A 491 -11.60 -8.34 35.35
N SER A 492 -12.08 -7.09 35.45
CA SER A 492 -13.53 -6.84 35.61
C SER A 492 -14.34 -7.00 34.32
N ALA A 493 -13.71 -6.85 33.16
CA ALA A 493 -14.36 -7.06 31.88
C ALA A 493 -14.38 -8.54 31.48
N PHE A 494 -13.34 -9.29 31.84
CA PHE A 494 -13.35 -10.76 31.80
C PHE A 494 -14.46 -11.30 32.70
N ASP A 495 -14.55 -10.89 33.96
CA ASP A 495 -15.64 -11.31 34.86
C ASP A 495 -17.03 -10.96 34.28
N ALA A 496 -17.16 -9.85 33.53
CA ALA A 496 -18.41 -9.47 32.89
C ALA A 496 -18.75 -10.31 31.65
N LEU A 497 -17.75 -10.72 30.85
CA LEU A 497 -17.92 -11.61 29.70
C LEU A 497 -18.11 -13.08 30.14
N ASP A 498 -17.33 -13.55 31.12
CA ASP A 498 -17.48 -14.86 31.77
C ASP A 498 -18.86 -14.98 32.45
N SER A 499 -19.37 -13.90 33.07
CA SER A 499 -20.72 -13.89 33.68
C SER A 499 -21.87 -14.00 32.68
N LEU A 500 -21.59 -13.90 31.37
CA LEU A 500 -22.56 -14.05 30.29
C LEU A 500 -22.61 -15.49 29.72
N ASP A 501 -21.87 -16.46 30.28
CA ASP A 501 -21.81 -17.86 29.82
C ASP A 501 -21.31 -18.00 28.35
N LEU A 502 -20.50 -17.07 27.85
CA LEU A 502 -20.05 -17.03 26.44
C LEU A 502 -18.80 -17.89 26.13
N ASP A 503 -18.11 -18.42 27.14
CA ASP A 503 -16.80 -19.08 26.99
C ASP A 503 -16.75 -20.28 26.05
N THR A 504 -17.90 -20.94 25.82
CA THR A 504 -17.99 -22.12 24.94
C THR A 504 -18.45 -21.81 23.52
N GLU A 505 -18.83 -20.55 23.22
CA GLU A 505 -19.33 -20.14 21.89
C GLU A 505 -18.38 -19.16 21.17
N LEU A 506 -17.40 -18.56 21.85
CA LEU A 506 -16.52 -17.53 21.27
C LEU A 506 -15.62 -18.04 20.13
N GLU A 507 -15.16 -19.29 20.18
CA GLU A 507 -14.32 -19.88 19.12
C GLU A 507 -15.08 -20.11 17.81
N ASP A 508 -16.41 -20.28 17.89
CA ASP A 508 -17.28 -20.54 16.74
C ASP A 508 -18.12 -19.31 16.33
N SER A 509 -18.03 -18.21 17.08
CA SER A 509 -18.78 -16.96 16.87
C SER A 509 -17.90 -15.84 16.33
N VAL A 510 -18.50 -14.88 15.64
CA VAL A 510 -17.86 -13.58 15.40
C VAL A 510 -18.25 -12.63 16.51
N VAL A 511 -17.28 -11.99 17.14
CA VAL A 511 -17.51 -10.98 18.18
C VAL A 511 -17.31 -9.59 17.60
N VAL A 512 -18.29 -8.70 17.75
CA VAL A 512 -18.18 -7.29 17.36
C VAL A 512 -18.35 -6.42 18.60
N ALA A 513 -17.26 -5.76 19.01
CA ALA A 513 -17.22 -4.88 20.17
C ALA A 513 -17.19 -3.41 19.74
N GLU A 514 -18.23 -2.65 20.10
CA GLU A 514 -18.23 -1.18 20.02
C GLU A 514 -17.49 -0.60 21.23
N TRP A 515 -16.61 0.39 21.01
CA TRP A 515 -15.81 1.06 22.06
C TRP A 515 -14.77 0.16 22.75
N GLY A 516 -14.17 -0.78 22.02
CA GLY A 516 -13.25 -1.76 22.59
C GLY A 516 -11.81 -1.28 22.81
N THR A 517 -11.49 0.00 22.57
CA THR A 517 -10.13 0.54 22.75
C THR A 517 -9.70 0.36 24.21
N GLY A 518 -8.56 -0.31 24.45
CA GLY A 518 -8.06 -0.67 25.78
C GLY A 518 -8.64 -1.96 26.38
N LEU A 519 -9.86 -2.37 26.01
CA LEU A 519 -10.48 -3.61 26.47
C LEU A 519 -9.94 -4.84 25.73
N ALA A 520 -9.81 -4.71 24.41
CA ALA A 520 -9.78 -5.86 23.52
C ALA A 520 -8.37 -6.23 23.02
N GLU A 521 -7.38 -5.35 23.22
CA GLU A 521 -5.95 -5.67 23.05
C GLU A 521 -5.47 -6.77 24.02
N GLN A 522 -6.26 -7.07 25.04
CA GLN A 522 -6.02 -8.13 26.03
C GLN A 522 -6.87 -9.39 25.80
N LEU A 523 -7.88 -9.32 24.91
CA LEU A 523 -8.87 -10.39 24.71
C LEU A 523 -8.46 -11.39 23.61
N ALA A 524 -7.73 -10.95 22.58
CA ALA A 524 -7.29 -11.83 21.50
C ALA A 524 -5.95 -11.38 20.93
N GLU A 525 -5.12 -12.37 20.57
CA GLU A 525 -3.86 -12.12 19.86
C GLU A 525 -4.09 -11.63 18.41
N ASN A 526 -5.26 -11.93 17.83
CA ASN A 526 -5.64 -11.49 16.48
C ASN A 526 -7.03 -10.85 16.49
N TYR A 527 -7.14 -9.63 15.97
CA TYR A 527 -8.42 -8.93 15.87
C TYR A 527 -8.44 -7.95 14.69
N LEU A 528 -9.62 -7.68 14.16
CA LEU A 528 -9.84 -6.64 13.17
C LEU A 528 -10.17 -5.32 13.89
N ARG A 529 -9.28 -4.33 13.80
CA ARG A 529 -9.56 -2.97 14.28
C ARG A 529 -10.24 -2.17 13.18
N ILE A 530 -11.35 -1.51 13.50
CA ILE A 530 -12.05 -0.57 12.64
C ILE A 530 -12.11 0.77 13.37
N THR A 531 -11.50 1.81 12.81
CA THR A 531 -11.58 3.18 13.30
C THR A 531 -12.50 4.00 12.40
N ILE A 532 -13.46 4.71 12.99
CA ILE A 532 -14.40 5.58 12.28
C ILE A 532 -14.12 7.03 12.66
N ASP A 533 -13.46 7.77 11.78
CA ASP A 533 -13.19 9.19 11.95
C ASP A 533 -14.34 10.06 11.41
N ARG A 534 -14.68 11.11 12.15
CA ARG A 534 -15.70 12.13 11.87
C ARG A 534 -15.11 13.55 11.79
N SER A 535 -13.79 13.69 11.72
CA SER A 535 -13.08 14.98 11.72
C SER A 535 -13.40 15.90 10.53
N ARG A 536 -14.02 15.38 9.45
CA ARG A 536 -14.40 16.17 8.28
C ARG A 536 -15.61 17.08 8.55
N ALA A 537 -15.59 18.27 7.95
CA ALA A 537 -16.61 19.30 8.16
C ALA A 537 -17.94 18.99 7.45
N ASP A 538 -17.89 18.22 6.38
CA ASP A 538 -19.06 17.56 5.79
C ASP A 538 -19.33 16.28 6.58
N ASP A 539 -20.60 15.89 6.81
CA ASP A 539 -20.98 14.77 7.68
C ASP A 539 -20.55 13.37 7.17
N THR A 540 -19.52 13.33 6.33
CA THR A 540 -18.77 12.20 5.83
C THR A 540 -17.93 11.55 6.95
N ARG A 541 -17.63 10.26 6.82
CA ARG A 541 -16.72 9.52 7.69
C ARG A 541 -15.53 9.00 6.92
N VAL A 542 -14.39 8.83 7.57
CA VAL A 542 -13.30 8.00 7.06
C VAL A 542 -13.24 6.75 7.91
N VAL A 543 -13.49 5.61 7.30
CA VAL A 543 -13.42 4.32 7.96
C VAL A 543 -12.11 3.66 7.57
N THR A 544 -11.27 3.36 8.55
CA THR A 544 -9.99 2.68 8.37
C THR A 544 -10.02 1.36 9.13
N TRP A 545 -9.60 0.26 8.51
CA TRP A 545 -9.53 -1.04 9.17
C TRP A 545 -8.29 -1.83 8.82
N ALA A 546 -7.82 -2.61 9.77
CA ALA A 546 -6.68 -3.51 9.60
C ALA A 546 -6.76 -4.66 10.61
N TRP A 547 -6.25 -5.81 10.19
CA TRP A 547 -6.00 -6.92 11.11
C TRP A 547 -4.77 -6.61 11.95
N SER A 548 -4.95 -6.56 13.26
CA SER A 548 -3.87 -6.64 14.22
C SER A 548 -3.54 -8.10 14.44
N ARG A 549 -2.26 -8.46 14.28
CA ARG A 549 -1.75 -9.79 14.60
C ARG A 549 -0.65 -9.61 15.64
N GLY A 550 -0.78 -10.30 16.76
CA GLY A 550 0.17 -10.30 17.88
C GLY A 550 1.53 -10.90 17.55
#